data_AF-A0A7J3KB04-F1
#
_entry.id   AF-A0A7J3KB04-F1
#
_cell.length_a   1.000
_cell.length_b   1.000
_cell.length_c   1.000
_cell.angle_alpha   90.00
_cell.angle_beta   90.00
_cell.angle_gamma   90.00
#
_symmetry.space_group_name_H-M   'P 1'
#
loop_
_entity.id
_entity.type
_entity.pdbx_description
1 polymer ?
#
loop_
_entity_poly.entity_id
_entity_poly.type
_entity_poly.pdbx_seq_one_letter_code
_entity_poly.pdbx_strand_id
1 'polypeptide(L)'
;MPICPNCGREVPLEAAFCSYCGASLTAAPPPPPPPTFVEVPISYQIQTATIFFDEKASRLELIVRIIWGFLISLVGFIYGLAFSFIILFYSIAAGILNLINFIKILITGKRWRTAFNWQARLIDKSATYYARLYNYWMRRTPYFGLMIDKRPELKMEQAPSRTPGGAPA
;
A
#
# COMPACT_ATOMS: atom_id res chain seq x y z
N MET A 1 33.57 -2.21 54.66
CA MET A 1 32.46 -3.10 55.08
C MET A 1 31.21 -2.59 54.37
N PRO A 2 30.67 -3.28 53.37
CA PRO A 2 29.49 -2.79 52.64
C PRO A 2 28.23 -2.94 53.49
N ILE A 3 27.34 -1.96 53.38
CA ILE A 3 26.04 -1.95 54.05
C ILE A 3 24.99 -2.42 53.04
N CYS A 4 24.12 -3.33 53.45
CA CYS A 4 23.04 -3.81 52.58
C CYS A 4 22.06 -2.65 52.27
N PRO A 5 21.79 -2.34 50.99
CA PRO A 5 20.89 -1.23 50.61
C PRO A 5 19.44 -1.49 51.00
N ASN A 6 19.06 -2.75 51.28
CA ASN A 6 17.69 -3.11 51.63
C ASN A 6 17.42 -3.04 53.15
N CYS A 7 18.38 -3.45 53.99
CA CYS A 7 18.15 -3.53 55.44
C CYS A 7 19.13 -2.72 56.31
N GLY A 8 20.11 -2.03 55.71
CA GLY A 8 21.01 -1.12 56.41
C GLY A 8 22.03 -1.79 57.35
N ARG A 9 22.16 -3.12 57.34
CA ARG A 9 23.14 -3.85 58.15
C ARG A 9 24.44 -4.10 57.39
N GLU A 10 25.54 -4.18 58.12
CA GLU A 10 26.85 -4.52 57.57
C GLU A 10 26.87 -5.97 57.12
N VAL A 11 27.44 -6.19 55.93
CA VAL A 11 27.57 -7.51 55.32
C VAL A 11 29.04 -7.73 54.92
N PRO A 12 29.60 -8.95 55.08
CA PRO A 12 30.95 -9.23 54.62
C PRO A 12 31.14 -8.93 53.13
N LEU A 13 32.33 -8.46 52.76
CA LEU A 13 32.68 -7.91 51.43
C LEU A 13 32.43 -8.89 50.27
N GLU A 14 32.37 -10.20 50.53
CA GLU A 14 32.25 -11.26 49.52
C GLU A 14 30.88 -11.96 49.50
N ALA A 15 29.89 -11.49 50.28
CA ALA A 15 28.59 -12.14 50.31
C ALA A 15 27.72 -11.73 49.10
N ALA A 16 27.27 -12.73 48.32
CA ALA A 16 26.33 -12.52 47.22
C ALA A 16 24.92 -12.14 47.70
N PHE A 17 24.56 -12.50 48.94
CA PHE A 17 23.25 -12.22 49.54
C PHE A 17 23.42 -11.72 50.98
N CYS A 18 22.50 -10.87 51.46
CA CYS A 18 22.52 -10.42 52.84
C CYS A 18 22.04 -11.53 53.79
N SER A 19 22.87 -11.92 54.76
CA SER A 19 22.55 -12.95 55.76
C SER A 19 21.36 -12.61 56.68
N TYR A 20 20.96 -11.34 56.76
CA TYR A 20 19.90 -10.87 57.65
C TYR A 20 18.54 -10.66 56.96
N CYS A 21 18.52 -10.32 55.66
CA CYS A 21 17.29 -10.04 54.93
C CYS A 21 17.12 -10.86 53.63
N GLY A 22 18.15 -11.59 53.21
CA GLY A 22 18.14 -12.44 52.02
C GLY A 22 18.29 -11.69 50.68
N ALA A 23 18.42 -10.36 50.69
CA ALA A 23 18.52 -9.57 49.46
C ALA A 23 19.82 -9.87 48.69
N SER A 24 19.72 -10.08 47.37
CA SER A 24 20.87 -10.25 46.48
C SER A 24 21.62 -8.94 46.34
N LEU A 25 22.91 -8.94 46.66
CA LEU A 25 23.80 -7.78 46.48
C LEU A 25 24.41 -7.73 45.07
N THR A 26 24.23 -8.80 44.28
CA THR A 26 24.63 -8.93 42.88
C THR A 26 23.41 -8.74 41.96
N ALA A 27 22.93 -7.51 41.83
CA ALA A 27 21.82 -7.22 40.93
C ALA A 27 22.31 -7.07 39.48
N ALA A 28 22.18 -8.13 38.67
CA ALA A 28 22.17 -7.98 37.21
C ALA A 28 20.82 -7.37 36.78
N PRO A 29 20.78 -6.39 35.85
CA PRO A 29 19.54 -5.75 35.43
C PRO A 29 18.58 -6.79 34.80
N PRO A 30 17.27 -6.72 35.09
CA PRO A 30 16.31 -7.65 34.54
C PRO A 30 16.28 -7.55 33.01
N PRO A 31 16.11 -8.67 32.29
CA PRO A 31 16.03 -8.66 30.84
C PRO A 31 14.86 -7.78 30.38
N PRO A 32 15.00 -7.05 29.26
CA PRO A 32 13.95 -6.18 28.76
C PRO A 32 12.66 -6.98 28.48
N PRO A 33 11.48 -6.41 28.78
CA PRO A 33 10.21 -7.10 28.58
C PRO A 33 9.99 -7.45 27.09
N PRO A 34 9.33 -8.59 26.80
CA PRO A 34 9.09 -9.03 25.43
C PRO A 34 8.20 -8.04 24.65
N PRO A 35 8.39 -7.88 23.33
CA PRO A 35 7.63 -6.94 22.52
C PRO A 35 6.16 -7.36 22.43
N THR A 36 5.27 -6.47 22.86
CA THR A 36 3.82 -6.63 22.77
C THR A 36 3.36 -6.38 21.33
N PHE A 37 2.82 -7.40 20.66
CA PHE A 37 2.22 -7.25 19.34
C PHE A 37 0.82 -6.66 19.49
N VAL A 38 0.63 -5.44 18.99
CA VAL A 38 -0.70 -4.81 18.92
C VAL A 38 -1.37 -5.29 17.64
N GLU A 39 -2.36 -6.16 17.78
CA GLU A 39 -3.21 -6.58 16.65
C GLU A 39 -4.07 -5.39 16.22
N VAL A 40 -3.78 -4.83 15.04
CA VAL A 40 -4.59 -3.76 14.44
C VAL A 40 -5.71 -4.42 13.62
N PRO A 41 -6.99 -4.23 13.97
CA PRO A 41 -8.08 -4.80 13.20
C PRO A 41 -8.19 -4.11 11.84
N ILE A 42 -7.86 -4.82 10.78
CA ILE A 42 -8.01 -4.35 9.40
C ILE A 42 -9.50 -4.50 9.03
N SER A 43 -10.23 -3.39 8.89
CA SER A 43 -11.59 -3.40 8.36
C SER A 43 -11.57 -3.28 6.83
N TYR A 44 -12.12 -4.27 6.14
CA TYR A 44 -12.32 -4.21 4.69
C TYR A 44 -13.81 -4.07 4.40
N GLN A 45 -14.17 -3.11 3.55
CA GLN A 45 -15.55 -2.88 3.12
C GLN A 45 -15.78 -3.66 1.82
N ILE A 46 -16.56 -4.74 1.90
CA ILE A 46 -16.96 -5.52 0.72
C ILE A 46 -18.16 -4.80 0.08
N GLN A 47 -17.97 -4.27 -1.12
CA GLN A 47 -19.08 -3.67 -1.88
C GLN A 47 -19.80 -4.77 -2.66
N THR A 48 -21.08 -4.99 -2.33
CA THR A 48 -21.94 -5.92 -3.06
C THR A 48 -22.87 -5.16 -4.01
N ALA A 49 -22.91 -5.56 -5.28
CA ALA A 49 -23.86 -5.04 -6.26
C ALA A 49 -24.99 -6.05 -6.47
N THR A 50 -26.24 -5.59 -6.44
CA THR A 50 -27.41 -6.41 -6.80
C THR A 50 -27.64 -6.30 -8.31
N ILE A 51 -27.59 -7.44 -9.01
CA ILE A 51 -27.83 -7.52 -10.45
C ILE A 51 -29.11 -8.34 -10.65
N PHE A 52 -30.12 -7.74 -11.28
CA PHE A 52 -31.36 -8.45 -11.62
C PHE A 52 -31.14 -9.26 -12.90
N PHE A 53 -31.57 -10.52 -12.89
CA PHE A 53 -31.59 -11.36 -14.09
C PHE A 53 -32.79 -10.98 -14.95
N ASP A 54 -32.54 -10.59 -16.20
CA ASP A 54 -33.58 -10.38 -17.21
C ASP A 54 -33.52 -11.52 -18.23
N GLU A 55 -34.64 -12.20 -18.43
CA GLU A 55 -34.71 -13.37 -19.31
C GLU A 55 -34.76 -12.98 -20.79
N LYS A 56 -35.19 -11.75 -21.11
CA LYS A 56 -35.31 -11.27 -22.48
C LYS A 56 -34.14 -10.36 -22.84
N ALA A 57 -33.48 -10.65 -23.96
CA ALA A 57 -32.41 -9.82 -24.50
C ALA A 57 -32.80 -9.21 -25.85
N SER A 58 -32.51 -7.92 -26.05
CA SER A 58 -32.72 -7.24 -27.33
C SER A 58 -31.58 -7.55 -28.31
N ARG A 59 -31.92 -8.03 -29.51
CA ARG A 59 -30.93 -8.36 -30.57
C ARG A 59 -30.16 -7.13 -31.06
N LEU A 60 -30.82 -5.98 -31.13
CA LEU A 60 -30.20 -4.72 -31.55
C LEU A 60 -29.18 -4.25 -30.51
N GLU A 61 -29.52 -4.38 -29.22
CA GLU A 61 -28.63 -4.05 -28.13
C GLU A 61 -27.39 -4.96 -28.11
N LEU A 62 -27.55 -6.25 -28.42
CA LEU A 62 -26.43 -7.17 -28.55
C LEU A 62 -25.46 -6.76 -29.66
N ILE A 63 -25.97 -6.34 -30.83
CA ILE A 63 -25.14 -5.84 -31.93
C ILE A 63 -24.40 -4.55 -31.53
N VAL A 64 -25.09 -3.61 -30.89
CA VAL A 64 -24.49 -2.35 -30.41
C VAL A 64 -23.37 -2.65 -29.41
N ARG A 65 -23.54 -3.60 -28.50
CA ARG A 65 -22.51 -4.02 -27.55
C ARG A 65 -21.29 -4.61 -28.23
N ILE A 66 -21.49 -5.47 -29.24
CA ILE A 66 -20.38 -6.07 -29.99
C ILE A 66 -19.58 -4.96 -30.65
N ILE A 67 -20.22 -4.07 -31.40
CA ILE A 67 -19.56 -2.95 -32.09
C ILE A 67 -18.84 -2.06 -31.07
N TRP A 68 -19.51 -1.69 -29.98
CA TRP A 68 -18.94 -0.80 -28.98
C TRP A 68 -17.82 -1.44 -28.17
N GLY A 69 -17.93 -2.75 -27.89
CA GLY A 69 -16.88 -3.56 -27.26
C GLY A 69 -15.63 -3.61 -28.14
N PHE A 70 -15.79 -3.82 -29.45
CA PHE A 70 -14.67 -3.76 -30.40
C PHE A 70 -14.02 -2.38 -30.44
N LEU A 71 -14.81 -1.30 -30.52
CA LEU A 71 -14.28 0.07 -30.54
C LEU A 71 -13.52 0.42 -29.24
N ILE A 72 -14.07 0.06 -28.08
CA ILE A 72 -13.40 0.26 -26.78
C ILE A 72 -12.11 -0.56 -26.70
N SER A 73 -12.13 -1.80 -27.18
CA SER A 73 -10.95 -2.67 -27.17
C SER A 73 -9.87 -2.13 -28.09
N LEU A 74 -10.22 -1.65 -29.28
CA LEU A 74 -9.30 -1.01 -30.22
C LEU A 74 -8.66 0.23 -29.60
N VAL A 75 -9.47 1.12 -29.02
CA VAL A 75 -8.99 2.32 -28.33
C VAL A 75 -8.07 1.93 -27.17
N GLY A 76 -8.51 1.00 -26.32
CA GLY A 76 -7.71 0.48 -25.20
C GLY A 76 -6.39 -0.12 -25.64
N PHE A 77 -6.36 -0.84 -26.76
CA PHE A 77 -5.16 -1.40 -27.34
C PHE A 77 -4.18 -0.33 -27.82
N ILE A 78 -4.65 0.68 -28.58
CA ILE A 78 -3.82 1.79 -29.05
C ILE A 78 -3.23 2.58 -27.87
N TYR A 79 -4.07 2.93 -26.89
CA TYR A 79 -3.60 3.60 -25.67
C TYR A 79 -2.62 2.73 -24.88
N GLY A 80 -2.90 1.44 -24.77
CA GLY A 80 -2.02 0.47 -24.12
C GLY A 80 -0.64 0.41 -24.77
N LEU A 81 -0.58 0.33 -26.10
CA LEU A 81 0.68 0.34 -26.84
C LEU A 81 1.45 1.65 -26.64
N ALA A 82 0.80 2.79 -26.86
CA ALA A 82 1.43 4.10 -26.71
C ALA A 82 1.99 4.31 -25.30
N PHE A 83 1.22 3.94 -24.28
CA PHE A 83 1.63 4.05 -22.89
C PHE A 83 2.72 3.04 -22.51
N SER A 84 2.69 1.83 -23.07
CA SER A 84 3.74 0.82 -22.89
C SER A 84 5.09 1.32 -23.38
N PHE A 85 5.14 1.98 -24.54
CA PHE A 85 6.37 2.60 -25.04
C PHE A 85 6.87 3.69 -24.09
N ILE A 86 5.98 4.58 -23.65
CA ILE A 86 6.33 5.66 -22.71
C ILE A 86 6.95 5.08 -21.43
N ILE A 87 6.30 4.08 -20.83
CA ILE A 87 6.78 3.42 -19.62
C ILE A 87 8.10 2.69 -19.86
N LEU A 88 8.28 2.04 -21.01
CA LEU A 88 9.54 1.38 -21.35
C LEU A 88 10.70 2.37 -21.27
N PHE A 89 10.61 3.53 -21.91
CA PHE A 89 11.65 4.55 -21.85
C PHE A 89 11.91 5.06 -20.43
N TYR A 90 10.86 5.32 -19.66
CA TYR A 90 11.00 5.77 -18.27
C TYR A 90 11.58 4.69 -17.35
N SER A 91 11.27 3.42 -17.60
CA SER A 91 11.81 2.28 -16.83
C SER A 91 13.32 2.13 -17.04
N ILE A 92 13.80 2.32 -18.27
CA ILE A 92 15.23 2.31 -18.60
C ILE A 92 15.93 3.47 -17.90
N ALA A 93 15.38 4.68 -17.98
CA ALA A 93 15.93 5.85 -17.31
C ALA A 93 15.96 5.67 -15.78
N ALA A 94 14.89 5.10 -15.19
CA ALA A 94 14.82 4.79 -13.78
C ALA A 94 15.83 3.72 -13.36
N GLY A 95 16.05 2.70 -14.20
CA GLY A 95 17.07 1.66 -13.99
C GLY A 95 18.48 2.23 -13.96
N ILE A 96 18.82 3.11 -14.91
CA ILE A 96 20.11 3.81 -14.94
C ILE A 96 20.29 4.68 -13.69
N LEU A 97 19.26 5.45 -13.32
CA LEU A 97 19.29 6.28 -12.11
C LEU A 97 19.44 5.44 -10.83
N ASN A 98 18.81 4.27 -10.76
CA ASN A 98 18.98 3.34 -9.65
C ASN A 98 20.41 2.82 -9.56
N LEU A 99 21.03 2.46 -10.69
CA LEU A 99 22.42 2.02 -10.71
C LEU A 99 23.36 3.12 -10.22
N ILE A 100 23.17 4.36 -10.72
CA ILE A 100 23.97 5.51 -10.29
C ILE A 100 23.76 5.80 -8.79
N ASN A 101 22.52 5.78 -8.32
CA ASN A 101 22.21 6.03 -6.92
C ASN A 101 22.78 4.93 -6.02
N PHE A 102 22.76 3.67 -6.46
CA PHE A 102 23.36 2.55 -5.76
C PHE A 102 24.87 2.74 -5.58
N ILE A 103 25.60 3.05 -6.67
CA ILE A 103 27.04 3.32 -6.62
C ILE A 103 27.34 4.53 -5.72
N LYS A 104 26.55 5.60 -5.83
CA LYS A 104 26.71 6.79 -4.99
C LYS A 104 26.53 6.50 -3.51
N ILE A 105 25.55 5.68 -3.15
CA ILE A 105 25.30 5.28 -1.76
C ILE A 105 26.48 4.46 -1.23
N LEU A 106 27.04 3.56 -2.02
CA LEU A 106 28.22 2.78 -1.61
C LEU A 106 29.44 3.67 -1.32
N ILE A 107 29.66 4.72 -2.12
CA ILE A 107 30.83 5.61 -1.95
C ILE A 107 30.60 6.64 -0.83
N THR A 108 29.41 7.23 -0.75
CA THR A 108 29.17 8.42 0.09
C THR A 108 28.26 8.18 1.30
N GLY A 109 27.59 7.03 1.38
CA GLY A 109 26.56 6.73 2.37
C GLY A 109 25.30 7.60 2.26
N LYS A 110 25.22 8.52 1.29
CA LYS A 110 24.13 9.50 1.17
C LYS A 110 23.29 9.23 -0.08
N ARG A 111 21.97 9.22 0.09
CA ARG A 111 21.01 9.04 -1.00
C ARG A 111 20.89 10.30 -1.85
N TRP A 112 20.73 10.13 -3.16
CA TRP A 112 20.48 11.25 -4.06
C TRP A 112 19.01 11.67 -4.06
N ARG A 113 18.70 12.73 -3.29
CA ARG A 113 17.33 13.25 -3.12
C ARG A 113 16.63 13.60 -4.44
N THR A 114 17.32 14.26 -5.37
CA THR A 114 16.71 14.69 -6.64
C THR A 114 16.28 13.51 -7.51
N ALA A 115 17.15 12.51 -7.67
CA ALA A 115 16.83 11.30 -8.43
C ALA A 115 15.69 10.50 -7.76
N PHE A 116 15.74 10.36 -6.44
CA PHE A 116 14.68 9.70 -5.68
C PHE A 116 13.32 10.40 -5.85
N ASN A 117 13.29 11.73 -5.72
CA ASN A 117 12.06 12.51 -5.89
C ASN A 117 11.48 12.40 -7.31
N TRP A 118 12.35 12.36 -8.32
CA TRP A 118 11.93 12.14 -9.69
C TRP A 118 11.31 10.75 -9.87
N GLN A 119 11.95 9.70 -9.35
CA GLN A 119 11.42 8.34 -9.38
C GLN A 119 10.08 8.24 -8.64
N ALA A 120 9.98 8.82 -7.44
CA ALA A 120 8.75 8.82 -6.66
C ALA A 120 7.58 9.50 -7.39
N ARG A 121 7.82 10.64 -8.04
CA ARG A 121 6.80 11.33 -8.87
C ARG A 121 6.39 10.51 -10.07
N LEU A 122 7.32 9.77 -10.68
CA LEU A 122 7.02 8.91 -11.81
C LEU A 122 6.10 7.76 -11.39
N ILE A 123 6.41 7.12 -10.26
CA ILE A 123 5.61 6.04 -9.68
C ILE A 123 4.21 6.56 -9.34
N ASP A 124 4.09 7.68 -8.62
CA ASP A 124 2.81 8.28 -8.23
C ASP A 124 1.90 8.59 -9.43
N LYS A 125 2.46 9.25 -10.45
CA LYS A 125 1.72 9.55 -11.68
C LYS A 125 1.32 8.29 -12.44
N SER A 126 2.21 7.30 -12.54
CA SER A 126 1.91 6.03 -13.21
C SER A 126 0.82 5.24 -12.48
N ALA A 127 0.89 5.13 -11.15
CA ALA A 127 -0.09 4.44 -10.32
C ALA A 127 -1.48 5.10 -10.43
N THR A 128 -1.52 6.43 -10.39
CA THR A 128 -2.77 7.20 -10.57
C THR A 128 -3.38 6.94 -11.95
N TYR A 129 -2.56 6.94 -13.00
CA TYR A 129 -3.03 6.64 -14.35
C TYR A 129 -3.58 5.21 -14.46
N TYR A 130 -2.84 4.21 -13.97
CA TYR A 130 -3.27 2.81 -13.98
C TYR A 130 -4.57 2.62 -13.20
N ALA A 131 -4.71 3.23 -12.03
CA ALA A 131 -5.94 3.18 -11.24
C ALA A 131 -7.13 3.77 -12.02
N ARG A 132 -6.95 4.92 -12.69
CA ARG A 132 -8.00 5.53 -13.52
C ARG A 132 -8.41 4.65 -14.69
N LEU A 133 -7.44 4.09 -15.41
CA LEU A 133 -7.71 3.22 -16.56
C LEU A 133 -8.39 1.92 -16.12
N TYR A 134 -7.93 1.32 -15.01
CA TYR A 134 -8.53 0.13 -14.42
C TYR A 134 -9.96 0.39 -13.95
N ASN A 135 -10.20 1.50 -13.26
CA ASN A 135 -11.55 1.90 -12.82
C ASN A 135 -12.49 2.13 -13.99
N TYR A 136 -12.00 2.76 -15.08
CA TYR A 136 -12.79 2.93 -16.30
C TYR A 136 -13.22 1.58 -16.89
N TRP A 137 -12.30 0.61 -16.95
CA TRP A 137 -12.60 -0.75 -17.42
C TRP A 137 -13.55 -1.48 -16.49
N MET A 138 -13.26 -1.53 -15.19
CA MET A 138 -14.08 -2.19 -14.19
C MET A 138 -15.52 -1.67 -14.12
N ARG A 139 -15.74 -0.37 -14.34
CA ARG A 139 -17.11 0.21 -14.42
C ARG A 139 -17.90 -0.29 -15.63
N ARG A 140 -17.24 -0.76 -16.69
CA ARG A 140 -17.87 -1.24 -17.93
C ARG A 140 -17.94 -2.76 -18.01
N THR A 141 -17.08 -3.48 -17.30
CA THR A 141 -17.05 -4.95 -17.28
C THR A 141 -18.41 -5.58 -16.98
N PRO A 142 -19.24 -5.10 -16.02
CA PRO A 142 -20.56 -5.69 -15.79
C PRO A 142 -21.50 -5.54 -17.00
N TYR A 143 -21.43 -4.41 -17.70
CA TYR A 143 -22.24 -4.18 -18.89
C TYR A 143 -21.82 -5.10 -20.04
N PHE A 144 -20.51 -5.28 -20.26
CA PHE A 144 -20.03 -6.14 -21.34
C PHE A 144 -20.05 -7.63 -21.00
N GLY A 145 -19.71 -8.01 -19.76
CA GLY A 145 -19.54 -9.40 -19.34
C GLY A 145 -20.82 -10.09 -18.89
N LEU A 146 -21.74 -9.37 -18.23
CA LEU A 146 -23.02 -9.95 -17.78
C LEU A 146 -24.15 -9.76 -18.80
N MET A 147 -23.90 -9.03 -19.89
CA MET A 147 -24.86 -8.82 -20.98
C MET A 147 -26.22 -8.25 -20.53
N ILE A 148 -26.21 -7.38 -19.49
CA ILE A 148 -27.41 -6.76 -18.90
C ILE A 148 -27.77 -5.41 -19.53
N ASP A 149 -29.03 -5.21 -19.92
CA ASP A 149 -29.54 -4.01 -20.62
C ASP A 149 -29.46 -2.74 -19.75
N LYS A 150 -29.68 -2.88 -18.44
CA LYS A 150 -29.56 -1.78 -17.48
C LYS A 150 -28.17 -1.75 -16.86
N ARG A 151 -27.54 -0.57 -16.82
CA ARG A 151 -26.30 -0.36 -16.07
C ARG A 151 -26.57 -0.53 -14.57
N PRO A 152 -25.85 -1.43 -13.87
CA PRO A 152 -25.99 -1.59 -12.43
C PRO A 152 -25.35 -0.40 -11.71
N GLU A 153 -25.98 0.07 -10.64
CA GLU A 153 -25.41 1.09 -9.76
C GLU A 153 -24.29 0.47 -8.93
N LEU A 154 -23.06 0.61 -9.42
CA LEU A 154 -21.88 0.20 -8.70
C LEU A 154 -21.56 1.29 -7.68
N LYS A 155 -21.80 1.04 -6.39
CA LYS A 155 -21.39 1.91 -5.27
C LYS A 155 -19.86 1.94 -5.05
N MET A 156 -19.10 1.95 -6.14
CA MET A 156 -17.63 2.05 -6.16
C MET A 156 -17.12 3.48 -6.00
N GLU A 157 -18.02 4.47 -5.87
CA GLU A 157 -17.65 5.85 -5.55
C GLU A 157 -17.30 5.94 -4.05
N GLN A 158 -16.02 5.83 -3.69
CA GLN A 158 -15.58 6.59 -2.52
C GLN A 158 -15.67 8.06 -2.91
N ALA A 159 -16.41 8.85 -2.12
CA ALA A 159 -16.46 10.29 -2.28
C ALA A 159 -15.03 10.81 -2.46
N PRO A 160 -14.77 11.74 -3.39
CA PRO A 160 -13.43 12.31 -3.56
C PRO A 160 -12.94 12.71 -2.17
N SER A 161 -11.79 12.16 -1.76
CA SER A 161 -11.22 12.45 -0.45
C SER A 161 -11.11 13.96 -0.35
N ARG A 162 -12.02 14.58 0.41
CA ARG A 162 -11.98 16.01 0.64
C ARG A 162 -10.64 16.27 1.32
N THR A 163 -9.76 17.03 0.66
CA THR A 163 -8.65 17.64 1.36
C THR A 163 -9.21 18.43 2.56
N PRO A 164 -8.47 18.61 3.66
CA PRO A 164 -8.91 19.49 4.73
C PRO A 164 -9.09 20.90 4.12
N GLY A 165 -10.33 21.27 3.79
CA GLY A 165 -10.62 22.43 2.93
C GLY A 165 -11.72 22.23 1.88
N GLY A 166 -12.16 20.99 1.60
CA GLY A 166 -13.42 20.74 0.89
C GLY A 166 -13.44 21.09 -0.61
N ALA A 167 -12.31 21.37 -1.24
CA ALA A 167 -12.25 21.53 -2.69
C ALA A 167 -12.18 20.15 -3.39
N PRO A 168 -12.94 19.92 -4.49
CA PRO A 168 -12.72 18.75 -5.33
C PRO A 168 -11.33 18.82 -5.97
N ALA A 169 -10.62 17.70 -5.97
CA ALA A 169 -9.34 17.51 -6.65
C ALA A 169 -9.51 17.39 -8.16
#